data_AF-A0A4Q3JYZ8-F1
#
_entry.id   AF-A0A4Q3JYZ8-F1
#
_cell.length_a   1.000
_cell.length_b   1.000
_cell.length_c   1.000
_cell.angle_alpha   90.00
_cell.angle_beta   90.00
_cell.angle_gamma   90.00
#
_symmetry.space_group_name_H-M   'P 1'
#
loop_
_entity.id
_entity.type
_entity.pdbx_description
1 polymer ?
#
loop_
_entity_poly.entity_id
_entity_poly.type
_entity_poly.pdbx_seq_one_letter_code
_entity_poly.pdbx_strand_id
1 'polypeptide(L)'
;MPRPARSPLAALVLLAGALSAGCKDDHFDQGDIVVRGRVSGLEAGRTARAAIIWTISPDGPDYAYGQGDADADGFEVRLLNVPPESALNAGKVGVGLITLVADGGTVPVGSLAEETTAALVGVSARTALIYRQGDPPAGMPWASNFPGGLSCGRCVPPREGETVETYEPIACPSVEVLAATAFTADDVCRWH
;
A
#
# COMPACT_ATOMS: atom_id res chain seq x y z
N MET A 1 -59.30 -24.99 50.39
CA MET A 1 -58.57 -26.26 50.64
C MET A 1 -57.35 -26.30 49.71
N PRO A 2 -56.23 -26.92 50.09
CA PRO A 2 -55.08 -26.29 50.74
C PRO A 2 -53.84 -26.19 49.81
N ARG A 3 -52.97 -25.22 50.12
CA ARG A 3 -51.60 -25.11 49.56
C ARG A 3 -50.71 -26.25 50.10
N PRO A 4 -49.82 -26.80 49.26
CA PRO A 4 -48.47 -27.18 49.69
C PRO A 4 -47.42 -26.62 48.71
N ALA A 5 -46.14 -26.49 48.99
CA ALA A 5 -45.33 -26.32 50.19
C ALA A 5 -43.98 -25.88 49.59
N ARG A 6 -43.38 -24.80 50.11
CA ARG A 6 -42.05 -24.34 49.70
C ARG A 6 -40.99 -25.29 50.27
N SER A 7 -39.92 -25.57 49.51
CA SER A 7 -38.56 -25.97 49.99
C SER A 7 -37.62 -26.15 48.77
N PRO A 8 -36.28 -26.16 48.94
CA PRO A 8 -35.45 -24.96 49.06
C PRO A 8 -34.34 -24.91 47.98
N LEU A 9 -33.60 -23.80 48.02
CA LEU A 9 -32.36 -23.51 47.30
C LEU A 9 -31.45 -24.72 47.03
N ALA A 10 -31.01 -24.84 45.77
CA ALA A 10 -29.70 -25.36 45.43
C ALA A 10 -29.00 -24.30 44.57
N ALA A 11 -28.07 -23.58 45.18
CA ALA A 11 -27.14 -22.70 44.50
C ALA A 11 -26.17 -23.56 43.68
N LEU A 12 -26.30 -23.52 42.36
CA LEU A 12 -25.32 -24.10 41.46
C LEU A 12 -24.44 -22.96 40.92
N VAL A 13 -23.23 -22.86 41.48
CA VAL A 13 -22.15 -22.01 41.01
C VAL A 13 -21.66 -22.59 39.69
N LEU A 14 -22.00 -21.95 38.57
CA LEU A 14 -21.39 -22.21 37.27
C LEU A 14 -20.08 -21.42 37.19
N LEU A 15 -18.96 -22.14 37.27
CA LEU A 15 -17.63 -21.57 37.00
C LEU A 15 -17.58 -21.10 35.54
N ALA A 16 -17.22 -19.83 35.38
CA ALA A 16 -16.84 -19.21 34.13
C ALA A 16 -15.52 -19.81 33.63
N GLY A 17 -15.57 -20.55 32.53
CA GLY A 17 -14.40 -20.86 31.70
C GLY A 17 -14.34 -19.88 30.54
N ALA A 18 -13.80 -18.68 30.79
CA ALA A 18 -13.43 -17.76 29.72
C ALA A 18 -12.18 -18.31 29.02
N LEU A 19 -12.37 -19.00 27.90
CA LEU A 19 -11.31 -19.21 26.92
C LEU A 19 -11.03 -17.84 26.29
N SER A 20 -10.13 -17.08 26.92
CA SER A 20 -9.45 -15.98 26.25
C SER A 20 -8.62 -16.61 25.14
N ALA A 21 -9.20 -16.70 23.95
CA ALA A 21 -8.42 -16.70 22.73
C ALA A 21 -7.60 -15.41 22.79
N GLY A 22 -6.34 -15.54 23.21
CA GLY A 22 -5.37 -14.48 23.06
C GLY A 22 -5.20 -14.28 21.56
N CYS A 23 -5.97 -13.36 20.99
CA CYS A 23 -5.54 -12.65 19.80
C CYS A 23 -4.18 -12.08 20.19
N LYS A 24 -3.13 -12.77 19.76
CA LYS A 24 -1.80 -12.23 19.81
C LYS A 24 -1.82 -11.14 18.76
N ASP A 25 -2.25 -9.96 19.18
CA ASP A 25 -2.07 -8.74 18.44
C ASP A 25 -0.56 -8.56 18.39
N ASP A 26 0.05 -9.12 17.35
CA ASP A 26 1.39 -8.76 16.91
C ASP A 26 1.29 -7.30 16.43
N HIS A 27 1.11 -6.39 17.39
CA HIS A 27 1.35 -4.97 17.21
C HIS A 27 2.84 -4.85 16.98
N PHE A 28 3.22 -4.94 15.71
CA PHE A 28 4.49 -4.41 15.25
C PHE A 28 4.49 -2.93 15.65
N ASP A 29 5.24 -2.56 16.70
CA ASP A 29 5.69 -1.19 16.97
C ASP A 29 6.68 -0.77 15.86
N GLN A 30 6.23 -0.85 14.61
CA GLN A 30 6.95 -0.31 13.47
C GLN A 30 6.60 1.16 13.43
N GLY A 31 7.46 1.98 14.03
CA GLY A 31 7.31 3.44 13.98
C GLY A 31 7.06 3.94 12.56
N ASP A 32 6.34 5.07 12.46
CA ASP A 32 5.96 5.71 11.20
C ASP A 32 7.02 5.53 10.09
N ILE A 33 6.70 4.74 9.07
CA ILE A 33 7.53 4.63 7.89
C ILE A 33 7.26 5.87 7.04
N VAL A 34 8.28 6.72 6.89
CA VAL A 34 8.17 7.94 6.10
C VAL A 34 8.89 7.79 4.78
N VAL A 35 8.14 7.94 3.69
CA VAL A 35 8.67 7.92 2.32
C VAL A 35 8.63 9.32 1.75
N ARG A 36 9.76 9.76 1.20
CA ARG A 36 9.92 11.09 0.59
C ARG A 36 10.49 10.96 -0.80
N GLY A 37 10.15 11.91 -1.65
CA GLY A 37 10.69 11.99 -3.00
C GLY A 37 10.40 13.33 -3.63
N ARG A 38 10.67 13.41 -4.94
CA ARG A 38 10.52 14.64 -5.72
C ARG A 38 9.21 14.64 -6.50
N VAL A 39 8.71 15.84 -6.79
CA VAL A 39 7.61 16.06 -7.71
C VAL A 39 8.14 16.88 -8.89
N SER A 40 7.77 16.49 -10.11
CA SER A 40 8.18 17.15 -11.34
C SER A 40 6.96 17.53 -12.18
N GLY A 41 6.92 18.77 -12.66
CA GLY A 41 5.87 19.28 -13.54
C GLY A 41 4.60 19.76 -12.83
N LEU A 42 4.55 19.74 -11.50
CA LEU A 42 3.48 20.38 -10.74
C LEU A 42 3.73 21.89 -10.68
N GLU A 43 2.68 22.70 -10.82
CA GLU A 43 2.78 24.16 -10.82
C GLU A 43 3.27 24.69 -9.47
N ALA A 44 4.18 25.67 -9.48
CA ALA A 44 4.67 26.29 -8.26
C ALA A 44 3.54 26.90 -7.41
N GLY A 45 3.57 26.66 -6.10
CA GLY A 45 2.53 27.11 -5.16
C GLY A 45 1.27 26.23 -5.14
N ARG A 46 1.21 25.19 -5.97
CA ARG A 46 0.14 24.19 -5.92
C ARG A 46 0.47 23.13 -4.87
N THR A 47 -0.51 22.84 -4.02
CA THR A 47 -0.48 21.72 -3.07
C THR A 47 -1.30 20.56 -3.60
N ALA A 48 -0.95 19.36 -3.16
CA ALA A 48 -1.64 18.12 -3.49
C ALA A 48 -1.61 17.16 -2.29
N ARG A 49 -2.51 16.19 -2.29
CA ARG A 49 -2.46 15.07 -1.35
C ARG A 49 -1.75 13.90 -2.02
N ALA A 50 -0.81 13.30 -1.30
CA ALA A 50 -0.09 12.12 -1.77
C ALA A 50 -0.69 10.84 -1.15
N ALA A 51 -0.81 9.79 -1.95
CA ALA A 51 -1.25 8.48 -1.50
C ALA A 51 -0.45 7.38 -2.19
N ILE A 52 -0.22 6.26 -1.50
CA ILE A 52 0.34 5.07 -2.15
C ILE A 52 -0.82 4.19 -2.62
N ILE A 53 -0.85 3.92 -3.93
CA ILE A 53 -1.72 2.91 -4.54
C ILE A 53 -0.89 1.66 -4.79
N TRP A 54 -1.23 0.59 -4.08
CA TRP A 54 -0.63 -0.73 -4.20
C TRP A 54 -1.31 -1.49 -5.33
N THR A 55 -0.56 -1.77 -6.40
CA THR A 55 -1.10 -2.42 -7.59
C THR A 55 -1.18 -3.93 -7.39
N ILE A 56 -2.36 -4.50 -7.60
CA ILE A 56 -2.61 -5.94 -7.45
C ILE A 56 -2.98 -6.51 -8.81
N SER A 57 -2.12 -7.39 -9.33
CA SER A 57 -2.27 -8.01 -10.64
C SER A 57 -2.23 -9.53 -10.50
N PRO A 58 -2.95 -10.30 -11.37
CA PRO A 58 -3.84 -9.84 -12.45
C PRO A 58 -5.32 -9.71 -12.05
N ASP A 59 -5.74 -10.17 -10.86
CA ASP A 59 -7.16 -10.42 -10.57
C ASP A 59 -7.75 -9.61 -9.40
N GLY A 60 -6.98 -8.67 -8.83
CA GLY A 60 -7.38 -7.93 -7.64
C GLY A 60 -7.63 -6.44 -7.91
N PRO A 61 -8.51 -5.77 -7.15
CA PRO A 61 -8.55 -4.31 -7.16
C PRO A 61 -7.26 -3.75 -6.55
N ASP A 62 -6.79 -2.62 -7.05
CA ASP A 62 -5.72 -1.87 -6.40
C ASP A 62 -6.11 -1.48 -4.97
N TYR A 63 -5.12 -1.24 -4.12
CA TYR A 63 -5.34 -0.94 -2.70
C TYR A 63 -4.65 0.36 -2.30
N ALA A 64 -5.38 1.33 -1.76
CA ALA A 64 -4.76 2.54 -1.22
C ALA A 64 -4.39 2.36 0.25
N TYR A 65 -3.10 2.58 0.57
CA TYR A 65 -2.60 2.53 1.94
C TYR A 65 -1.34 3.37 2.12
N GLY A 66 -1.41 4.33 3.04
CA GLY A 66 -0.38 5.34 3.26
C GLY A 66 -0.75 6.65 2.58
N GLN A 67 -0.65 7.74 3.34
CA GLN A 67 -1.07 9.07 2.91
C GLN A 67 -0.11 10.15 3.38
N GLY A 68 -0.15 11.29 2.72
CA GLY A 68 0.52 12.50 3.16
C GLY A 68 0.28 13.66 2.21
N ASP A 69 1.30 14.50 2.09
CA ASP A 69 1.22 15.80 1.46
C ASP A 69 2.29 15.94 0.37
N ALA A 70 1.99 16.75 -0.63
CA ALA A 70 2.90 17.08 -1.70
C ALA A 70 2.73 18.52 -2.16
N ASP A 71 3.81 19.05 -2.71
CA ASP A 71 3.87 20.34 -3.40
C ASP A 71 4.74 20.20 -4.66
N ALA A 72 5.14 21.34 -5.23
CA ALA A 72 5.94 21.36 -6.44
C ALA A 72 7.39 20.87 -6.25
N ASP A 73 7.90 20.84 -5.01
CA ASP A 73 9.28 20.47 -4.72
C ASP A 73 9.37 18.98 -4.33
N GLY A 74 8.34 18.43 -3.70
CA GLY A 74 8.37 17.04 -3.26
C GLY A 74 7.09 16.53 -2.63
N PHE A 75 7.18 15.30 -2.11
CA PHE A 75 6.13 14.67 -1.35
C PHE A 75 6.68 14.02 -0.08
N GLU A 76 5.82 13.89 0.93
CA GLU A 76 6.03 13.06 2.11
C GLU A 76 4.79 12.19 2.32
N VAL A 77 4.95 10.88 2.30
CA VAL A 77 3.89 9.92 2.63
C VAL A 77 4.29 9.14 3.87
N ARG A 78 3.33 8.92 4.77
CA ARG A 78 3.50 8.12 5.98
C ARG A 78 2.72 6.82 5.86
N LEU A 79 3.37 5.72 6.24
CA LEU A 79 2.71 4.46 6.53
C LEU A 79 2.82 4.19 8.03
N LEU A 80 1.69 3.83 8.64
CA LEU A 80 1.66 3.47 10.05
C LEU A 80 2.28 2.09 10.30
N ASN A 81 2.25 1.22 9.29
CA ASN A 81 2.81 -0.13 9.31
C ASN A 81 3.25 -0.53 7.90
N VAL A 82 3.81 -1.72 7.75
CA VAL A 82 3.92 -2.38 6.44
C VAL A 82 2.55 -2.51 5.76
N PRO A 83 2.51 -2.62 4.41
CA PRO A 83 1.25 -2.75 3.69
C PRO A 83 0.49 -4.01 4.14
N PRO A 84 -0.85 -3.95 4.25
CA PRO A 84 -1.65 -5.12 4.60
C PRO A 84 -1.52 -6.20 3.52
N GLU A 85 -1.75 -7.46 3.87
CA GLU A 85 -1.67 -8.59 2.93
C GLU A 85 -2.59 -8.41 1.72
N SER A 86 -3.74 -7.76 1.91
CA SER A 86 -4.68 -7.39 0.85
C SER A 86 -4.15 -6.35 -0.14
N ALA A 87 -2.97 -5.77 0.10
CA ALA A 87 -2.25 -4.86 -0.79
C ALA A 87 -1.06 -5.56 -1.50
N LEU A 88 -0.91 -6.88 -1.32
CA LEU A 88 0.23 -7.64 -1.83
C LEU A 88 -0.19 -8.67 -2.88
N ASN A 89 0.58 -8.74 -3.97
CA ASN A 89 0.49 -9.79 -4.97
C ASN A 89 0.86 -11.14 -4.36
N ALA A 90 -0.08 -12.08 -4.44
CA ALA A 90 0.00 -13.40 -3.80
C ALA A 90 0.35 -13.35 -2.30
N GLY A 91 0.00 -12.26 -1.60
CA GLY A 91 0.33 -12.05 -0.18
C GLY A 91 1.81 -11.79 0.11
N LYS A 92 2.65 -11.56 -0.92
CA LYS A 92 4.12 -11.52 -0.76
C LYS A 92 4.82 -10.29 -1.33
N VAL A 93 4.34 -9.74 -2.44
CA VAL A 93 5.02 -8.63 -3.13
C VAL A 93 4.06 -7.47 -3.34
N GLY A 94 4.34 -6.33 -2.72
CA GLY A 94 3.60 -5.10 -2.92
C GLY A 94 4.35 -4.17 -3.87
N VAL A 95 3.64 -3.60 -4.84
CA VAL A 95 4.14 -2.55 -5.73
C VAL A 95 3.31 -1.30 -5.47
N GLY A 96 3.87 -0.33 -4.76
CA GLY A 96 3.21 0.91 -4.38
C GLY A 96 3.61 2.06 -5.29
N LEU A 97 2.66 2.57 -6.07
CA LEU A 97 2.83 3.81 -6.84
C LEU A 97 2.45 5.00 -5.97
N ILE A 98 3.31 6.02 -5.92
CA ILE A 98 2.94 7.30 -5.31
C ILE A 98 2.05 8.03 -6.31
N THR A 99 0.87 8.39 -5.86
CA THR A 99 -0.10 9.17 -6.63
C THR A 99 -0.38 10.48 -5.95
N LEU A 100 -0.65 11.51 -6.74
CA LEU A 100 -1.09 12.81 -6.27
C LEU A 100 -2.54 13.01 -6.68
N VAL A 101 -3.35 13.52 -5.76
CA VAL A 101 -4.69 14.06 -6.06
C VAL A 101 -4.70 15.56 -5.76
N ALA A 102 -5.55 16.31 -6.47
CA ALA A 102 -5.71 17.73 -6.24
C ALA A 102 -6.05 18.03 -4.77
N ASP A 103 -5.72 19.24 -4.30
CA ASP A 103 -6.06 19.67 -2.95
C ASP A 103 -7.58 19.53 -2.67
N GLY A 104 -7.92 19.08 -1.46
CA GLY A 104 -9.27 18.67 -1.08
C GLY A 104 -9.73 17.32 -1.65
N GLY A 105 -8.98 16.71 -2.56
CA GLY A 105 -9.17 15.33 -3.00
C GLY A 105 -8.73 14.33 -1.93
N THR A 106 -9.45 13.22 -1.80
CA THR A 106 -9.12 12.14 -0.87
C THR A 106 -9.06 10.82 -1.60
N VAL A 107 -8.02 10.03 -1.34
CA VAL A 107 -7.98 8.62 -1.74
C VAL A 107 -8.43 7.78 -0.55
N PRO A 108 -9.57 7.07 -0.63
CA PRO A 108 -10.05 6.26 0.49
C PRO A 108 -9.05 5.15 0.77
N VAL A 109 -8.79 4.86 2.06
CA VAL A 109 -7.97 3.71 2.44
C VAL A 109 -8.76 2.43 2.18
N GLY A 110 -8.13 1.43 1.56
CA GLY A 110 -8.78 0.16 1.23
C GLY A 110 -8.69 -0.19 -0.26
N SER A 111 -9.44 -1.21 -0.65
CA SER A 111 -9.61 -1.58 -2.05
C SER A 111 -10.26 -0.44 -2.84
N LEU A 112 -9.70 -0.14 -4.00
CA LEU A 112 -10.15 0.90 -4.90
C LEU A 112 -11.06 0.30 -5.98
N ALA A 113 -12.17 0.99 -6.27
CA ALA A 113 -12.95 0.71 -7.46
C ALA A 113 -12.22 1.26 -8.69
N GLU A 114 -12.44 0.66 -9.86
CA GLU A 114 -11.76 1.00 -11.11
C GLU A 114 -11.92 2.50 -11.46
N GLU A 115 -13.07 3.09 -11.16
CA GLU A 115 -13.39 4.51 -11.38
C GLU A 115 -12.67 5.51 -10.45
N THR A 116 -11.98 5.04 -9.41
CA THR A 116 -11.39 5.92 -8.38
C THR A 116 -10.14 6.68 -8.88
N THR A 117 -9.60 6.29 -10.04
CA THR A 117 -8.35 6.83 -10.60
C THR A 117 -8.53 8.12 -11.42
N ALA A 118 -9.75 8.57 -11.70
CA ALA A 118 -10.02 9.69 -12.60
C ALA A 118 -9.59 11.08 -12.08
N ALA A 119 -9.17 11.20 -10.81
CA ALA A 119 -8.80 12.47 -10.17
C ALA A 119 -7.29 12.65 -9.93
N LEU A 120 -6.45 11.81 -10.51
CA LEU A 120 -5.00 11.88 -10.32
C LEU A 120 -4.40 13.09 -11.05
N VAL A 121 -3.58 13.86 -10.33
CA VAL A 121 -2.79 14.98 -10.87
C VAL A 121 -1.30 14.65 -10.98
N GLY A 122 -0.89 13.45 -10.56
CA GLY A 122 0.45 12.94 -10.76
C GLY A 122 0.61 11.48 -10.32
N VAL A 123 1.65 10.81 -10.83
CA VAL A 123 2.02 9.43 -10.44
C VAL A 123 3.53 9.23 -10.53
N SER A 124 4.05 8.32 -9.71
CA SER A 124 5.42 7.81 -9.84
C SER A 124 5.53 6.84 -11.01
N ALA A 125 5.42 7.34 -12.24
CA ALA A 125 5.33 6.51 -13.44
C ALA A 125 6.50 5.53 -13.60
N ARG A 126 7.72 5.99 -13.27
CA ARG A 126 8.96 5.21 -13.47
C ARG A 126 9.59 4.63 -12.20
N THR A 127 9.00 4.91 -11.04
CA THR A 127 9.52 4.48 -9.75
C THR A 127 8.41 3.95 -8.87
N ALA A 128 8.71 3.00 -7.98
CA ALA A 128 7.72 2.43 -7.09
C ALA A 128 8.33 2.10 -5.73
N LEU A 129 7.47 2.05 -4.71
CA LEU A 129 7.76 1.39 -3.45
C LEU A 129 7.60 -0.11 -3.67
N ILE A 130 8.56 -0.88 -3.20
CA ILE A 130 8.53 -2.34 -3.30
C ILE A 130 8.54 -2.89 -1.88
N TYR A 131 7.48 -3.60 -1.51
CA TYR A 131 7.45 -4.37 -0.28
C TYR A 131 7.62 -5.85 -0.61
N ARG A 132 8.58 -6.54 0.02
CA ARG A 132 8.76 -7.97 -0.16
C ARG A 132 8.72 -8.73 1.16
N GLN A 133 7.82 -9.70 1.24
CA GLN A 133 7.69 -10.65 2.33
C GLN A 133 8.03 -12.06 1.85
N GLY A 134 9.22 -12.53 2.25
CA GLY A 134 9.73 -13.85 1.87
C GLY A 134 10.10 -13.95 0.38
N ASP A 135 10.01 -15.15 -0.16
CA ASP A 135 10.36 -15.44 -1.55
C ASP A 135 9.26 -14.98 -2.52
N PRO A 136 9.62 -14.32 -3.63
CA PRO A 136 8.63 -13.80 -4.58
C PRO A 136 7.81 -14.92 -5.23
N PRO A 137 6.57 -14.63 -5.66
CA PRO A 137 5.77 -15.57 -6.41
C PRO A 137 6.39 -15.86 -7.79
N ALA A 138 6.08 -17.02 -8.36
CA ALA A 138 6.65 -17.45 -9.65
C ALA A 138 6.39 -16.46 -10.81
N GLY A 139 5.30 -15.69 -10.75
CA GLY A 139 4.97 -14.66 -11.74
C GLY A 139 5.79 -13.38 -11.62
N MET A 140 6.52 -13.16 -10.53
CA MET A 140 7.31 -11.94 -10.30
C MET A 140 8.76 -12.25 -9.92
N PRO A 141 9.52 -12.99 -10.77
CA PRO A 141 10.88 -13.39 -10.43
C PRO A 141 11.81 -12.19 -10.19
N TRP A 142 11.52 -11.06 -10.83
CA TRP A 142 12.25 -9.81 -10.70
C TRP A 142 12.27 -9.26 -9.26
N ALA A 143 11.26 -9.58 -8.44
CA ALA A 143 11.19 -9.12 -7.06
C ALA A 143 12.33 -9.70 -6.20
N SER A 144 13.03 -10.75 -6.66
CA SER A 144 14.24 -11.27 -6.01
C SER A 144 15.38 -10.26 -5.98
N ASN A 145 15.37 -9.25 -6.87
CA ASN A 145 16.38 -8.19 -6.92
C ASN A 145 16.26 -7.22 -5.73
N PHE A 146 15.13 -7.23 -5.01
CA PHE A 146 14.83 -6.31 -3.93
C PHE A 146 15.08 -6.97 -2.56
N PRO A 147 15.58 -6.23 -1.56
CA PRO A 147 15.70 -6.76 -0.20
C PRO A 147 14.32 -7.09 0.39
N GLY A 148 14.29 -7.90 1.44
CA GLY A 148 13.06 -8.11 2.22
C GLY A 148 12.66 -6.84 2.98
N GLY A 149 11.36 -6.63 3.17
CA GLY A 149 10.81 -5.41 3.74
C GLY A 149 10.52 -4.33 2.69
N LEU A 150 10.40 -3.08 3.14
CA LEU A 150 10.16 -1.94 2.26
C LEU A 150 11.45 -1.46 1.60
N SER A 151 11.39 -1.23 0.30
CA SER A 151 12.46 -0.68 -0.53
C SER A 151 11.85 0.16 -1.66
N CYS A 152 12.68 0.72 -2.53
CA CYS A 152 12.23 1.48 -3.68
C CYS A 152 12.92 0.97 -4.94
N GLY A 153 12.23 1.03 -6.08
CA GLY A 153 12.71 0.56 -7.36
C GLY A 153 12.42 1.51 -8.50
N ARG A 154 13.11 1.30 -9.62
CA ARG A 154 12.77 1.87 -10.92
C ARG A 154 12.67 0.79 -11.97
N CYS A 155 11.86 1.03 -13.00
CA CYS A 155 12.01 0.24 -14.22
C CYS A 155 13.23 0.69 -15.02
N VAL A 156 13.87 -0.29 -15.65
CA VAL A 156 14.94 -0.15 -16.61
C VAL A 156 14.33 -0.51 -17.96
N PRO A 157 14.35 0.41 -18.94
CA PRO A 157 13.83 0.14 -20.27
C PRO A 157 14.46 -1.12 -20.87
N PRO A 158 13.70 -1.89 -21.67
CA PRO A 158 14.23 -3.04 -22.36
C PRO A 158 15.43 -2.63 -23.23
N ARG A 159 16.45 -3.48 -23.31
CA ARG A 159 17.55 -3.28 -24.26
C ARG A 159 17.06 -3.48 -25.69
N GLU A 160 17.89 -3.10 -26.66
CA GLU A 160 17.59 -3.36 -28.06
C GLU A 160 17.31 -4.85 -28.30
N GLY A 161 16.11 -5.16 -28.81
CA GLY A 161 15.64 -6.53 -29.04
C GLY A 161 14.88 -7.17 -27.86
N GLU A 162 14.78 -6.51 -26.72
CA GLU A 162 13.94 -6.94 -25.58
C GLU A 162 12.58 -6.23 -25.61
N THR A 163 11.54 -6.84 -25.04
CA THR A 163 10.18 -6.26 -24.96
C THR A 163 9.68 -6.08 -23.52
N VAL A 164 10.42 -6.63 -22.56
CA VAL A 164 10.05 -6.68 -21.15
C VAL A 164 10.98 -5.75 -20.37
N GLU A 165 10.40 -4.90 -19.54
CA GLU A 165 11.15 -4.05 -18.63
C GLU A 165 11.81 -4.89 -17.54
N THR A 166 12.97 -4.46 -17.07
CA THR A 166 13.56 -5.03 -15.85
C THR A 166 13.45 -4.01 -14.74
N TYR A 167 13.68 -4.43 -13.49
CA TYR A 167 13.58 -3.53 -12.34
C TYR A 167 14.77 -3.69 -11.44
N GLU A 168 15.23 -2.58 -10.90
CA GLU A 168 16.39 -2.53 -10.01
C GLU A 168 16.13 -1.65 -8.78
N PRO A 169 16.77 -1.96 -7.64
CA PRO A 169 16.69 -1.13 -6.45
C PRO A 169 17.26 0.27 -6.66
N ILE A 170 16.62 1.26 -6.05
CA ILE A 170 17.10 2.64 -5.93
C ILE A 170 17.03 3.12 -4.48
N ALA A 171 17.72 4.22 -4.17
CA ALA A 171 17.51 4.90 -2.91
C ALA A 171 16.10 5.50 -2.87
N CYS A 172 15.35 5.33 -1.77
CA CYS A 172 13.98 5.84 -1.68
C CYS A 172 13.82 7.37 -1.88
N PRO A 173 14.76 8.24 -1.46
CA PRO A 173 14.71 9.66 -1.81
C PRO A 173 14.76 9.96 -3.32
N SER A 174 15.09 8.98 -4.16
CA SER A 174 15.09 9.09 -5.62
C SER A 174 13.74 8.78 -6.27
N VAL A 175 12.72 8.39 -5.51
CA VAL A 175 11.34 8.26 -6.03
C VAL A 175 10.88 9.62 -6.56
N GLU A 176 10.26 9.60 -7.73
CA GLU A 176 9.82 10.78 -8.44
C GLU A 176 8.39 10.60 -8.91
N VAL A 177 7.57 11.62 -8.63
CA VAL A 177 6.21 11.73 -9.15
C VAL A 177 6.19 12.74 -10.29
N LEU A 178 5.65 12.33 -11.43
CA LEU A 178 5.42 13.20 -12.57
C LEU A 178 3.97 13.72 -12.51
N ALA A 179 3.78 15.01 -12.75
CA ALA A 179 2.45 15.58 -12.92
C ALA A 179 1.74 14.94 -14.13
N ALA A 180 0.40 14.88 -14.10
CA ALA A 180 -0.42 14.23 -15.13
C ALA A 180 -0.20 14.79 -16.55
N THR A 181 0.30 16.02 -16.67
CA THR A 181 0.63 16.66 -17.96
C THR A 181 2.02 16.28 -18.48
N ALA A 182 2.83 15.59 -17.68
CA ALA A 182 4.23 15.28 -17.95
C ALA A 182 4.49 13.79 -18.27
N PHE A 183 3.44 12.95 -18.30
CA PHE A 183 3.56 11.54 -18.67
C PHE A 183 2.33 11.07 -19.46
N THR A 184 2.50 9.97 -20.18
CA THR A 184 1.44 9.22 -20.86
C THR A 184 1.31 7.83 -20.24
N ALA A 185 0.25 7.08 -20.57
CA ALA A 185 0.10 5.71 -20.07
C ALA A 185 1.30 4.80 -20.44
N ASP A 186 1.93 5.04 -21.59
CA ASP A 186 3.11 4.31 -22.05
C ASP A 186 4.40 4.64 -21.25
N ASP A 187 4.37 5.70 -20.44
CA ASP A 187 5.49 6.06 -19.55
C ASP A 187 5.44 5.33 -18.20
N VAL A 188 4.31 4.72 -17.86
CA VAL A 188 4.12 4.01 -16.59
C VAL A 188 4.70 2.61 -16.72
N CYS A 189 5.66 2.27 -15.84
CA CYS A 189 6.26 0.94 -15.86
C CYS A 189 5.19 -0.15 -15.66
N ARG A 190 5.37 -1.26 -16.37
CA ARG A 190 4.52 -2.44 -16.24
C ARG A 190 5.09 -3.33 -15.15
N TRP A 191 4.69 -3.16 -13.90
CA TRP A 191 5.21 -3.93 -12.75
C TRP A 191 4.61 -5.33 -12.57
N HIS A 192 4.45 -6.10 -13.66
CA HIS A 192 3.88 -7.46 -13.64
C HIS A 192 4.81 -8.49 -14.27
#